data_AF-A0AAD8HMN2-F1
#
_entry.id   AF-A0AAD8HMN2-F1
#
_cell.length_a   1.000
_cell.length_b   1.000
_cell.length_c   1.000
_cell.angle_alpha   90.00
_cell.angle_beta   90.00
_cell.angle_gamma   90.00
#
_symmetry.space_group_name_H-M   'P 1'
#
loop_
_entity.id
_entity.type
_entity.pdbx_description
1 polymer ?
#
loop_
_entity_poly.entity_id
_entity_poly.type
_entity_poly.pdbx_seq_one_letter_code
_entity_poly.pdbx_strand_id
1 'polypeptide(L)'
;MQPHVIVRPRTQYFEALQANLEEFKVLLKYWGDKDVQERARKNAENRKLIVETHTAGRKSFAQIGEKIKAEKKIDPKKLAPKDDIYQKTRKRKQGHEYKEDNDREDDDDREDDDDREDDDDHEDDENDD
;
A
#
# COMPACT_ATOMS: atom_id res chain seq x y z
N MET A 1 0.40 16.37 -42.60
CA MET A 1 1.17 16.95 -41.47
C MET A 1 1.68 15.79 -40.64
N GLN A 2 2.99 15.60 -40.50
CA GLN A 2 3.51 14.54 -39.65
C GLN A 2 3.57 15.03 -38.19
N PRO A 3 3.19 14.21 -37.20
CA PRO A 3 3.26 14.60 -35.81
C PRO A 3 4.72 14.69 -35.36
N HIS A 4 5.09 15.85 -34.81
CA HIS A 4 6.40 16.07 -34.21
C HIS A 4 6.50 15.27 -32.91
N VAL A 5 7.21 14.14 -32.94
CA VAL A 5 7.52 13.36 -31.74
C VAL A 5 8.64 14.08 -30.99
N ILE A 6 8.35 14.60 -29.80
CA ILE A 6 9.36 15.12 -28.88
C ILE A 6 9.95 13.90 -28.15
N VAL A 7 11.04 13.36 -28.69
CA VAL A 7 11.84 12.36 -27.99
C VAL A 7 12.57 13.08 -26.87
N ARG A 8 12.02 13.01 -25.65
CA ARG A 8 12.74 13.49 -24.46
C ARG A 8 13.91 12.52 -24.23
N PRO A 9 15.18 12.97 -24.20
CA PRO A 9 16.29 12.08 -23.90
C PRO A 9 16.08 11.46 -22.52
N ARG A 10 16.09 10.13 -22.47
CA ARG A 10 16.05 9.34 -21.24
C ARG A 10 17.34 9.62 -20.46
N THR A 11 17.24 10.58 -19.54
CA THR A 11 18.13 10.81 -18.39
C THR A 11 19.64 10.73 -18.66
N GLN A 12 20.27 11.89 -18.94
CA GLN A 12 21.72 12.08 -18.79
C GLN A 12 22.11 12.49 -17.35
N TYR A 13 21.58 11.80 -16.33
CA TYR A 13 22.00 12.02 -14.95
C TYR A 13 22.29 10.68 -14.28
N PHE A 14 23.35 10.03 -14.75
CA PHE A 14 24.20 9.25 -13.86
C PHE A 14 25.37 10.15 -13.46
N GLU A 15 25.09 11.22 -12.70
CA GLU A 15 26.11 11.64 -11.74
C GLU A 15 26.20 10.47 -10.77
N ALA A 16 27.25 9.67 -10.93
CA ALA A 16 27.59 8.64 -9.97
C ALA A 16 27.56 9.32 -8.60
N LEU A 17 26.73 8.81 -7.69
CA LEU A 17 26.77 9.17 -6.29
C LEU A 17 28.19 8.88 -5.82
N GLN A 18 29.07 9.86 -5.93
CA GLN A 18 30.37 9.82 -5.33
C GLN A 18 30.10 10.03 -3.85
N ALA A 19 29.70 8.95 -3.18
CA ALA A 19 29.48 8.93 -1.76
C ALA A 19 30.74 9.52 -1.13
N ASN A 20 30.57 10.68 -0.50
CA ASN A 20 31.65 11.38 0.14
C ASN A 20 32.22 10.44 1.20
N LEU A 21 33.45 9.97 0.99
CA LEU A 21 34.08 8.92 1.79
C LEU A 21 34.10 9.30 3.29
N GLU A 22 34.20 10.60 3.58
CA GLU A 22 34.18 11.11 4.95
C GLU A 22 32.80 11.02 5.58
N GLU A 23 31.72 11.31 4.84
CA GLU A 23 30.35 11.12 5.32
C GLU A 23 30.07 9.63 5.60
N PHE A 24 30.55 8.75 4.74
CA PHE A 24 30.41 7.30 4.95
C PHE A 24 31.12 6.83 6.23
N LYS A 25 32.34 7.31 6.51
CA LYS A 25 33.05 6.99 7.77
C LYS A 25 32.30 7.48 9.00
N VAL A 26 31.65 8.63 8.93
CA VAL A 26 30.81 9.14 10.03
C VAL A 26 29.62 8.22 10.27
N LEU A 27 28.96 7.73 9.22
CA LEU A 27 27.87 6.76 9.33
C LEU A 27 28.32 5.44 9.94
N LEU A 28 29.50 4.93 9.57
CA LEU A 28 30.05 3.71 10.16
C LEU A 28 30.28 3.85 11.67
N LYS A 29 30.79 5.00 12.13
CA LYS A 29 30.94 5.28 13.56
C LYS A 29 29.59 5.36 14.27
N TYR A 30 28.62 6.01 13.64
CA TYR A 30 27.26 6.14 14.18
C TYR A 30 26.57 4.78 14.33
N TRP A 31 26.65 3.90 13.32
CA TRP A 31 26.08 2.55 13.42
C TRP A 31 26.86 1.62 14.35
N GLY A 32 28.16 1.88 14.56
CA GLY A 32 28.99 1.18 15.53
C GLY A 32 28.73 1.57 16.98
N ASP A 33 27.99 2.65 17.23
CA ASP A 33 27.66 3.11 18.57
C ASP A 33 26.65 2.16 19.24
N LYS A 34 26.94 1.78 20.48
CA LYS A 34 26.14 0.82 21.26
C LYS A 34 24.73 1.34 21.53
N ASP A 35 24.60 2.63 21.83
CA ASP A 35 23.31 3.25 22.12
C ASP A 35 22.41 3.25 20.88
N VAL A 36 23.01 3.47 19.71
CA VAL A 36 22.31 3.44 18.41
C VAL A 36 21.86 2.02 18.10
N GLN A 37 22.71 1.02 18.32
CA GLN A 37 22.38 -0.39 18.11
C GLN A 37 21.26 -0.86 19.04
N GLU A 38 21.29 -0.48 20.32
CA GLU A 38 20.24 -0.85 21.27
C GLU A 38 18.89 -0.24 20.86
N ARG A 39 18.88 1.05 20.50
CA ARG A 39 17.68 1.72 19.98
C ARG A 39 17.18 1.06 18.70
N ALA A 40 18.08 0.68 17.79
CA ALA A 40 17.72 -0.01 16.56
C ALA A 40 17.07 -1.38 16.85
N ARG A 41 17.65 -2.18 17.75
CA ARG A 41 17.08 -3.47 18.17
C ARG A 41 15.69 -3.29 18.79
N LYS A 42 15.55 -2.36 19.73
CA LYS A 42 14.25 -2.06 20.36
C LYS A 42 13.21 -1.59 19.35
N ASN A 43 13.61 -0.77 18.37
CA ASN A 43 12.73 -0.33 17.30
C ASN A 43 12.28 -1.50 16.40
N ALA A 44 13.18 -2.44 16.10
CA ALA A 44 12.84 -3.64 15.36
C ALA A 44 11.84 -4.52 16.13
N GLU A 45 12.10 -4.77 17.42
CA GLU A 45 11.18 -5.50 18.31
C GLU A 45 9.80 -4.82 18.41
N ASN A 46 9.77 -3.50 18.60
CA ASN A 46 8.52 -2.74 18.67
C ASN A 46 7.72 -2.79 17.36
N ARG A 47 8.39 -2.77 16.20
CA ARG A 47 7.70 -2.90 14.91
C ARG A 47 7.06 -4.27 14.73
N LYS A 48 7.66 -5.34 15.27
CA LYS A 48 7.08 -6.69 15.27
C LYS A 48 5.79 -6.77 16.09
N LEU A 49 5.62 -5.92 17.11
CA LEU A 49 4.40 -5.86 17.92
C LEU A 49 3.23 -5.16 17.21
N ILE A 50 3.45 -4.50 16.07
CA ILE A 50 2.39 -3.83 15.31
C ILE A 50 1.60 -4.89 14.52
N VAL A 51 0.54 -5.40 15.14
CA VAL A 51 -0.35 -6.41 14.53
C VAL A 51 -1.44 -5.76 13.66
N GLU A 52 -1.86 -4.54 14.03
CA GLU A 52 -2.95 -3.78 13.41
C GLU A 52 -2.48 -2.99 12.19
N THR A 53 -2.24 -3.69 11.10
CA THR A 53 -1.88 -3.08 9.83
C THR A 53 -3.11 -2.71 9.01
N HIS A 54 -3.02 -1.59 8.28
CA HIS A 54 -4.09 -1.12 7.45
C HIS A 54 -4.14 -1.89 6.12
N THR A 55 -5.28 -2.46 5.78
CA THR A 55 -5.50 -3.40 4.67
C THR A 55 -6.52 -2.90 3.62
N ALA A 56 -6.88 -1.61 3.60
CA ALA A 56 -7.89 -1.11 2.64
C ALA A 56 -7.45 -1.22 1.16
N GLY A 57 -6.15 -1.35 0.89
CA GLY A 57 -5.60 -1.47 -0.47
C GLY A 57 -5.95 -0.27 -1.34
N ARG A 58 -6.44 -0.53 -2.56
CA ARG A 58 -6.85 0.49 -3.54
C ARG A 58 -8.16 1.21 -3.19
N LYS A 59 -8.95 0.68 -2.24
CA LYS A 59 -10.27 1.22 -1.88
C LYS A 59 -10.14 2.36 -0.88
N SER A 60 -10.78 3.50 -1.16
CA SER A 60 -10.81 4.64 -0.24
C SER A 60 -11.72 4.38 0.96
N PHE A 61 -11.48 5.06 2.08
CA PHE A 61 -12.37 5.00 3.25
C PHE A 61 -13.79 5.46 2.95
N ALA A 62 -13.97 6.39 2.00
CA ALA A 62 -15.28 6.85 1.56
C ALA A 62 -16.05 5.70 0.88
N GLN A 63 -15.42 5.00 -0.07
CA GLN A 63 -16.02 3.83 -0.73
C GLN A 63 -16.32 2.70 0.24
N ILE A 64 -15.42 2.42 1.19
CA ILE A 64 -15.65 1.40 2.23
C ILE A 64 -16.83 1.81 3.12
N GLY A 65 -16.90 3.09 3.48
CA GLY A 65 -18.00 3.66 4.24
C GLY A 65 -19.34 3.52 3.52
N GLU A 66 -19.41 3.87 2.23
CA GLU A 66 -20.62 3.69 1.42
C GLU A 66 -21.06 2.22 1.33
N LYS A 67 -20.13 1.28 1.13
CA LYS A 67 -20.44 -0.16 1.17
C LYS A 67 -21.01 -0.58 2.53
N ILE A 68 -20.46 -0.09 3.64
CA ILE A 68 -20.98 -0.37 4.99
C ILE A 68 -22.38 0.22 5.18
N LYS A 69 -22.65 1.42 4.66
CA LYS A 69 -23.99 2.03 4.72
C LYS A 69 -25.01 1.19 3.95
N ALA A 70 -24.65 0.73 2.75
CA ALA A 70 -25.49 -0.15 1.94
C ALA A 70 -25.77 -1.48 2.66
N GLU A 71 -24.72 -2.14 3.16
CA GLU A 71 -24.82 -3.42 3.90
C GLU A 71 -25.71 -3.31 5.16
N LYS A 72 -25.59 -2.21 5.91
CA LYS A 72 -26.33 -1.99 7.16
C LYS A 72 -27.61 -1.18 6.98
N LYS A 73 -28.00 -0.83 5.75
CA LYS A 73 -29.16 0.01 5.40
C LYS A 73 -29.21 1.30 6.23
N ILE A 74 -28.06 1.96 6.38
CA ILE A 74 -27.93 3.24 7.10
C ILE A 74 -28.37 4.36 6.16
N ASP A 75 -29.08 5.37 6.68
CA ASP A 75 -29.48 6.53 5.89
C ASP A 75 -28.28 7.15 5.13
N PRO A 76 -28.42 7.47 3.84
CA PRO A 76 -27.30 7.96 3.02
C PRO A 76 -26.74 9.30 3.54
N LYS A 77 -27.57 10.10 4.23
CA LYS A 77 -27.17 11.36 4.86
C LYS A 77 -26.36 11.19 6.16
N LYS A 78 -26.35 9.99 6.75
CA LYS A 78 -25.58 9.71 7.97
C LYS A 78 -24.20 9.19 7.59
N LEU A 79 -23.21 9.49 8.43
CA LEU A 79 -21.85 8.96 8.27
C LEU A 79 -21.83 7.48 8.64
N ALA A 80 -21.02 6.71 7.93
CA ALA A 80 -20.75 5.32 8.30
C ALA A 80 -20.08 5.27 9.68
N PRO A 81 -20.39 4.27 10.53
CA PRO A 81 -19.77 4.15 11.83
C PRO A 81 -18.26 3.95 11.70
N LYS A 82 -17.48 4.77 12.42
CA LYS A 82 -16.01 4.74 12.34
C LYS A 82 -15.44 3.41 12.79
N ASP A 83 -16.07 2.77 13.79
CA ASP A 83 -15.66 1.47 14.31
C ASP A 83 -15.76 0.38 13.25
N ASP A 84 -16.81 0.40 12.43
CA ASP A 84 -17.00 -0.57 11.35
C ASP A 84 -15.97 -0.38 10.24
N ILE A 85 -15.70 0.88 9.86
CA ILE A 85 -14.64 1.20 8.90
C ILE A 85 -13.29 0.75 9.45
N TYR A 86 -13.00 1.02 10.72
CA TYR A 86 -11.77 0.64 11.37
C TYR A 86 -11.55 -0.87 11.35
N GLN A 87 -12.58 -1.65 11.72
CA GLN A 87 -12.52 -3.11 11.67
C GLN A 87 -12.36 -3.62 10.23
N LYS A 88 -13.12 -3.09 9.27
CA LYS A 88 -13.09 -3.55 7.87
C LYS A 88 -11.75 -3.24 7.19
N THR A 89 -11.12 -2.13 7.55
CA THR A 89 -9.83 -1.66 6.99
C THR A 89 -8.61 -2.23 7.70
N ARG A 90 -8.78 -3.03 8.75
CA ARG A 90 -7.70 -3.71 9.49
C ARG A 90 -7.87 -5.22 9.56
N LYS A 91 -9.01 -5.75 9.11
CA LYS A 91 -9.19 -7.19 8.87
C LYS A 91 -8.30 -7.60 7.69
N ARG A 92 -7.45 -8.59 7.93
CA ARG A 92 -6.65 -9.21 6.86
C ARG A 92 -7.53 -10.12 6.02
N LYS A 93 -7.23 -10.19 4.71
CA LYS A 93 -7.76 -11.26 3.85
C LYS A 93 -7.23 -12.61 4.36
N GLN A 94 -8.09 -13.63 4.40
CA GLN A 94 -7.67 -14.98 4.77
C GLN A 94 -6.59 -15.47 3.78
N GLY A 95 -5.52 -16.10 4.29
CA GLY A 95 -4.39 -16.57 3.47
C GLY A 95 -3.25 -15.57 3.27
N HIS A 96 -3.41 -14.29 3.65
CA HIS A 96 -2.30 -13.33 3.66
C HIS A 96 -1.66 -13.24 5.04
N GLU A 97 -0.61 -14.04 5.24
CA GLU A 97 0.28 -13.92 6.40
C GLU A 97 1.43 -12.96 6.08
N TYR A 98 1.99 -12.33 7.11
CA TYR A 98 3.21 -11.56 6.90
C TYR A 98 4.34 -12.54 6.70
N LYS A 99 5.11 -12.36 5.61
CA LYS A 99 6.42 -13.01 5.46
C LYS A 99 7.22 -12.73 6.72
N GLU A 100 7.62 -13.78 7.42
CA GLU A 100 8.59 -13.63 8.49
C GLU A 100 9.93 -13.25 7.86
N ASP A 101 10.86 -12.71 8.66
CA ASP A 101 12.17 -12.28 8.13
C ASP A 101 12.93 -13.40 7.37
N ASN A 102 12.53 -14.67 7.59
CA ASN A 102 13.07 -15.87 6.96
C ASN A 102 12.42 -16.24 5.61
N ASP A 103 11.30 -15.63 5.20
CA ASP A 103 10.56 -16.00 3.97
C ASP A 103 10.93 -15.10 2.76
N ARG A 104 12.08 -14.42 2.83
CA ARG A 104 12.57 -13.48 1.81
C ARG A 104 13.29 -14.15 0.63
N GLU A 105 13.08 -15.44 0.40
CA GLU A 105 13.60 -16.10 -0.81
C GLU A 105 12.56 -16.01 -1.92
N ASP A 106 12.92 -15.24 -2.96
CA ASP A 106 12.44 -15.29 -4.35
C ASP A 106 10.93 -15.30 -4.64
N ASP A 107 10.29 -14.12 -4.61
CA ASP A 107 8.98 -13.90 -5.26
C ASP A 107 9.14 -12.87 -6.40
N ASP A 108 9.62 -13.30 -7.56
CA ASP A 108 9.57 -12.51 -8.81
C ASP A 108 8.24 -12.68 -9.58
N ASP A 109 7.29 -13.49 -9.08
CA ASP A 109 6.03 -13.80 -9.78
C ASP A 109 4.78 -13.32 -9.00
N ARG A 110 4.66 -12.01 -8.73
CA ARG A 110 3.34 -11.46 -8.38
C ARG A 110 2.50 -11.34 -9.64
N GLU A 111 1.68 -12.34 -9.90
CA GLU A 111 0.53 -12.20 -10.78
C GLU A 111 -0.34 -11.06 -10.26
N ASP A 112 -0.51 -10.02 -11.08
CA ASP A 112 -1.47 -8.96 -10.83
C ASP A 112 -2.87 -9.59 -10.86
N ASP A 113 -3.41 -9.90 -9.67
CA ASP A 113 -4.83 -10.23 -9.49
C ASP A 113 -5.66 -8.98 -9.84
N ASP A 114 -5.96 -8.84 -11.13
CA ASP A 114 -6.95 -7.97 -11.72
C ASP A 114 -8.35 -8.47 -11.28
N ASP A 115 -8.72 -8.22 -10.03
CA ASP A 115 -10.12 -8.25 -9.58
C ASP A 115 -10.87 -7.06 -10.23
N ARG A 116 -11.07 -7.12 -11.55
CA ARG A 116 -12.19 -6.48 -12.23
C ARG A 116 -13.42 -7.32 -11.88
N GLU A 117 -14.09 -6.97 -10.78
CA GLU A 117 -15.51 -7.30 -10.68
C GLU A 117 -16.20 -6.46 -11.76
N ASP A 118 -16.57 -7.11 -12.86
CA ASP A 118 -17.39 -6.57 -13.93
C ASP A 118 -18.73 -6.11 -13.33
N ASP A 119 -18.89 -4.80 -13.15
CA ASP A 119 -20.18 -4.17 -12.88
C ASP A 119 -20.98 -4.16 -14.22
N ASP A 120 -21.38 -5.34 -14.67
CA ASP A 120 -22.40 -5.53 -15.72
C ASP A 120 -23.78 -5.40 -15.05
N ASP A 121 -24.31 -4.18 -15.03
CA ASP A 121 -25.75 -3.90 -14.86
C ASP A 121 -26.09 -2.66 -15.71
N HIS A 122 -26.14 -2.85 -17.03
CA HIS A 122 -26.91 -1.99 -17.92
C HIS A 122 -28.20 -2.74 -18.26
N GLU A 123 -29.22 -2.59 -17.41
CA GLU A 123 -30.59 -2.90 -17.80
C GLU A 123 -31.01 -1.83 -18.81
N ASP A 124 -30.91 -2.16 -20.11
CA ASP A 124 -31.60 -1.46 -21.17
C ASP A 124 -33.12 -1.64 -20.93
N ASP A 125 -33.76 -0.60 -20.39
CA ASP A 125 -35.22 -0.48 -20.35
C ASP A 125 -35.74 -0.35 -21.81
N GLU A 126 -35.99 -1.50 -22.43
CA GLU A 126 -36.93 -1.64 -23.53
C GLU A 126 -38.32 -1.21 -23.04
N ASN A 127 -38.73 0.01 -23.34
CA ASN A 127 -40.15 0.36 -23.39
C ASN A 127 -40.56 0.45 -24.86
N ASP A 128 -41.07 -0.67 -25.36
CA ASP A 128 -42.03 -0.72 -26.47
C ASP A 128 -43.44 -0.41 -25.92
N ASP A 129 -44.23 0.25 -26.77
CA ASP A 129 -45.61 0.78 -26.65
C ASP A 129 -45.84 2.21 -26.11
#